data_AF-A0A953UHH9-F1
#
_entry.id   AF-A0A953UHH9-F1
#
_cell.length_a   1.000
_cell.length_b   1.000
_cell.length_c   1.000
_cell.angle_alpha   90.00
_cell.angle_beta   90.00
_cell.angle_gamma   90.00
#
_symmetry.space_group_name_H-M   'P 1'
#
loop_
_entity.id
_entity.type
_entity.pdbx_description
1 polymer ?
#
loop_
_entity_poly.entity_id
_entity_poly.type
_entity_poly.pdbx_seq_one_letter_code
_entity_poly.pdbx_strand_id
1 'polypeptide(L)'
;MTFWLLGFLWLAQSPQRAAPEPSPREKEINVLVGQIRRLAASEPVAFGIDSRLQTADVLGARYPSVASELLRDSQSALSGVTDPAEQGLLGVRLARAWAPLDLEQAERVSRLLGRDAERDYVARAYDQLYLFLEPRPVEARRMVTNGLRAGAFRLVSASRILEDLSQKDRQAAAELFSEILAAFPAASYFPEDVLYLLEQSKQIAAFNRPLAIEAIDKAVGAATSQRLREQPRDTREHLFRQIAALLGSIDPALLAQYKDEWKELDLPPQPEIAIAAQEEKKGDVSPDVSNLSYSEALSEVRRMESLSDRAAELIKLSRREDLTPQQRASVASEALSTTGKLPLSDDRLGYLAILSRDFARRNELANASLAAHLLSEAFAQACDCERATCRRDGQEFNCLQNVQDFAEYLDEFKVSPESMGLDNISLESRLLILKLKALLH
;
A
#
# COMPACT_ATOMS: atom_id res chain seq x y z
N MET A 1 27.16 -82.36 -0.98
CA MET A 1 26.55 -81.66 0.16
C MET A 1 27.08 -80.24 0.13
N THR A 2 26.38 -79.24 -0.43
CA THR A 2 25.10 -78.58 -0.06
C THR A 2 25.31 -77.29 0.72
N PHE A 3 24.82 -76.18 0.11
CA PHE A 3 24.44 -74.87 0.67
C PHE A 3 25.52 -74.02 1.38
N TRP A 4 25.41 -72.68 1.46
CA TRP A 4 24.46 -71.71 0.87
C TRP A 4 25.23 -70.60 0.12
N LEU A 5 24.59 -69.89 -0.81
CA LEU A 5 25.11 -68.68 -1.46
C LEU A 5 23.92 -67.76 -1.85
N LEU A 6 24.17 -66.45 -1.98
CA LEU A 6 23.30 -65.41 -2.58
C LEU A 6 22.05 -64.98 -1.79
N GLY A 7 22.19 -63.89 -1.04
CA GLY A 7 21.11 -62.93 -0.77
C GLY A 7 21.41 -61.61 -1.48
N PHE A 8 21.05 -61.48 -2.76
CA PHE A 8 21.32 -60.28 -3.57
C PHE A 8 20.12 -59.33 -3.61
N LEU A 9 20.43 -58.04 -3.72
CA LEU A 9 19.49 -56.91 -3.72
C LEU A 9 18.25 -57.11 -4.61
N TRP A 10 17.08 -56.73 -4.09
CA TRP A 10 15.90 -56.39 -4.89
C TRP A 10 15.28 -55.08 -4.39
N LEU A 11 15.98 -53.97 -4.63
CA LEU A 11 15.41 -52.62 -4.57
C LEU A 11 14.59 -52.40 -5.84
N ALA A 12 13.28 -52.65 -5.76
CA ALA A 12 12.37 -52.39 -6.86
C ALA A 12 12.29 -50.87 -7.13
N GLN A 13 13.01 -50.41 -8.16
CA GLN A 13 12.79 -49.09 -8.74
C GLN A 13 11.39 -49.05 -9.33
N SER A 14 10.47 -48.39 -8.63
CA SER A 14 9.18 -48.04 -9.21
C SER A 14 9.43 -47.13 -10.42
N PRO A 15 8.92 -47.44 -11.62
CA PRO A 15 9.15 -46.60 -12.78
C PRO A 15 8.54 -45.22 -12.52
N GLN A 16 9.38 -44.19 -12.50
CA GLN A 16 8.94 -42.81 -12.54
C GLN A 16 8.12 -42.64 -13.82
N ARG A 17 6.79 -42.58 -13.70
CA ARG A 17 5.94 -42.15 -14.80
C ARG A 17 6.40 -40.75 -15.17
N ALA A 18 6.91 -40.58 -16.40
CA ALA A 18 7.22 -39.27 -16.94
C ALA A 18 5.99 -38.37 -16.75
N ALA A 19 6.20 -37.15 -16.24
CA ALA A 19 5.13 -36.18 -16.15
C ALA A 19 4.50 -36.00 -17.54
N PRO A 20 3.16 -35.93 -17.66
CA PRO A 20 2.51 -35.71 -18.94
C PRO A 20 3.05 -34.41 -19.57
N GLU A 21 3.23 -34.40 -20.89
CA GLU A 21 3.67 -33.18 -21.56
C GLU A 21 2.71 -32.02 -21.29
N PRO A 22 3.22 -30.80 -21.01
CA PRO A 22 2.37 -29.65 -20.77
C PRO A 22 1.56 -29.33 -22.03
N SER A 23 0.28 -29.01 -21.82
CA SER A 23 -0.63 -28.58 -22.86
C SER A 23 -0.14 -27.29 -23.56
N PRO A 24 -0.63 -26.94 -24.75
CA PRO A 24 -0.25 -25.70 -25.43
C PRO A 24 -0.45 -24.44 -24.56
N ARG A 25 -1.53 -24.39 -23.76
CA ARG A 25 -1.82 -23.29 -22.82
C ARG A 25 -0.79 -23.23 -21.69
N GLU A 26 -0.39 -24.37 -21.12
CA GLU A 26 0.66 -24.43 -20.09
C GLU A 26 2.03 -24.07 -20.67
N LYS A 27 2.32 -24.46 -21.92
CA LYS A 27 3.54 -24.03 -22.64
C LYS A 27 3.56 -22.50 -22.80
N GLU A 28 2.45 -21.86 -23.17
CA GLU A 28 2.36 -20.39 -23.25
C GLU A 28 2.52 -19.70 -21.88
N ILE A 29 1.82 -20.20 -20.85
CA ILE A 29 1.94 -19.68 -19.47
C ILE A 29 3.39 -19.76 -18.97
N ASN A 30 4.06 -20.90 -19.18
CA ASN A 30 5.45 -21.08 -18.78
C ASN A 30 6.41 -20.14 -19.52
N VAL A 31 6.13 -19.83 -20.80
CA VAL A 31 6.91 -18.83 -21.57
C VAL A 31 6.74 -17.43 -20.98
N LEU A 32 5.50 -17.01 -20.69
CA LEU A 32 5.22 -15.69 -20.10
C LEU A 32 5.83 -15.53 -18.71
N VAL A 33 5.65 -16.52 -17.82
CA VAL A 33 6.30 -16.52 -16.50
C VAL A 33 7.83 -16.48 -16.62
N GLY A 34 8.38 -17.21 -17.58
CA GLY A 34 9.82 -17.17 -17.89
C GLY A 34 10.29 -15.80 -18.41
N GLN A 35 9.47 -15.07 -19.17
CA GLN A 35 9.76 -13.69 -19.59
C GLN A 35 9.70 -12.73 -18.40
N ILE A 36 8.60 -12.73 -17.62
CA ILE A 36 8.43 -11.86 -16.45
C ILE A 36 9.56 -12.08 -15.43
N ARG A 37 9.96 -13.33 -15.15
CA ARG A 37 11.10 -13.63 -14.26
C ARG A 37 12.43 -13.01 -14.74
N ARG A 38 12.66 -12.91 -16.06
CA ARG A 38 13.86 -12.27 -16.63
C ARG A 38 13.81 -10.74 -16.54
N LEU A 39 12.67 -10.14 -16.86
CA LEU A 39 12.48 -8.69 -16.71
C LEU A 39 12.62 -8.29 -15.24
N ALA A 40 11.94 -8.98 -14.33
CA ALA A 40 12.00 -8.75 -12.88
C ALA A 40 13.39 -9.00 -12.24
N ALA A 41 14.32 -9.65 -12.94
CA ALA A 41 15.73 -9.77 -12.52
C ALA A 41 16.61 -8.62 -13.02
N SER A 42 16.09 -7.81 -13.95
CA SER A 42 16.74 -6.69 -14.62
C SER A 42 16.13 -5.33 -14.25
N GLU A 43 14.90 -5.33 -13.71
CA GLU A 43 14.25 -4.20 -13.03
C GLU A 43 15.02 -3.80 -11.75
N PRO A 44 14.92 -2.53 -11.29
CA PRO A 44 15.39 -2.14 -9.95
C PRO A 44 14.73 -3.01 -8.87
N VAL A 45 15.43 -3.27 -7.76
CA VAL A 45 15.10 -4.34 -6.79
C VAL A 45 13.63 -4.29 -6.33
N ALA A 46 13.12 -3.11 -5.97
CA ALA A 46 11.74 -2.93 -5.52
C ALA A 46 10.70 -3.25 -6.62
N PHE A 47 10.95 -2.79 -7.85
CA PHE A 47 10.10 -3.06 -9.01
C PHE A 47 10.10 -4.55 -9.34
N GLY A 48 11.28 -5.20 -9.33
CA GLY A 48 11.41 -6.64 -9.53
C GLY A 48 10.71 -7.47 -8.45
N ILE A 49 10.73 -7.04 -7.18
CA ILE A 49 9.93 -7.68 -6.12
C ILE A 49 8.44 -7.52 -6.43
N ASP A 50 7.97 -6.32 -6.75
CA ASP A 50 6.57 -6.05 -7.09
C ASP A 50 6.10 -6.91 -8.28
N SER A 51 6.90 -7.03 -9.34
CA SER A 51 6.62 -7.89 -10.50
C SER A 51 6.41 -9.36 -10.10
N ARG A 52 7.28 -9.88 -9.23
CA ARG A 52 7.18 -11.27 -8.74
C ARG A 52 5.95 -11.47 -7.84
N LEU A 53 5.64 -10.50 -6.96
CA LEU A 53 4.46 -10.52 -6.10
C LEU A 53 3.17 -10.54 -6.95
N GLN A 54 3.02 -9.60 -7.88
CA GLN A 54 1.83 -9.54 -8.75
C GLN A 54 1.68 -10.80 -9.63
N THR A 55 2.79 -11.33 -10.15
CA THR A 55 2.79 -12.60 -10.92
C THR A 55 2.35 -13.78 -10.05
N ALA A 56 2.79 -13.83 -8.79
CA ALA A 56 2.38 -14.86 -7.84
C ALA A 56 0.89 -14.76 -7.47
N ASP A 57 0.37 -13.55 -7.25
CA ASP A 57 -1.06 -13.31 -7.00
C ASP A 57 -1.93 -13.81 -8.18
N VAL A 58 -1.51 -13.52 -9.41
CA VAL A 58 -2.17 -13.98 -10.65
C VAL A 58 -2.11 -15.51 -10.81
N LEU A 59 -1.01 -16.16 -10.42
CA LEU A 59 -0.82 -17.61 -10.55
C LEU A 59 -1.43 -18.43 -9.40
N GLY A 60 -1.57 -17.86 -8.21
CA GLY A 60 -1.72 -18.60 -6.95
C GLY A 60 -2.84 -19.64 -6.95
N ALA A 61 -3.98 -19.35 -7.57
CA ALA A 61 -5.13 -20.25 -7.61
C ALA A 61 -4.98 -21.47 -8.53
N ARG A 62 -4.09 -21.43 -9.54
CA ARG A 62 -3.94 -22.51 -10.55
C ARG A 62 -2.54 -23.09 -10.63
N TYR A 63 -1.51 -22.32 -10.29
CA TYR A 63 -0.10 -22.71 -10.33
C TYR A 63 0.59 -22.37 -9.01
N PRO A 64 0.11 -22.90 -7.86
CA PRO A 64 0.57 -22.52 -6.53
C PRO A 64 2.06 -22.81 -6.26
N SER A 65 2.64 -23.82 -6.93
CA SER A 65 4.08 -24.10 -6.88
C SER A 65 4.91 -22.97 -7.51
N VAL A 66 4.53 -22.53 -8.71
CA VAL A 66 5.20 -21.46 -9.46
C VAL A 66 5.04 -20.11 -8.76
N ALA A 67 3.86 -19.86 -8.18
CA ALA A 67 3.61 -18.71 -7.31
C ALA A 67 4.51 -18.74 -6.06
N SER A 68 4.59 -19.89 -5.37
CA SER A 68 5.45 -20.07 -4.18
C SER A 68 6.94 -19.85 -4.48
N GLU A 69 7.42 -20.26 -5.66
CA GLU A 69 8.78 -19.93 -6.13
C GLU A 69 8.99 -18.41 -6.26
N LEU A 70 8.08 -17.72 -6.95
CA LEU A 70 8.14 -16.26 -7.13
C LEU A 70 8.12 -15.50 -5.79
N LEU A 71 7.36 -15.98 -4.80
CA LEU A 71 7.34 -15.40 -3.46
C LEU A 71 8.64 -15.68 -2.68
N ARG A 72 9.28 -16.84 -2.87
CA ARG A 72 10.63 -17.11 -2.30
C ARG A 72 11.70 -16.22 -2.93
N ASP A 73 11.67 -16.05 -4.25
CA ASP A 73 12.56 -15.13 -4.97
C ASP A 73 12.38 -13.69 -4.47
N SER A 74 11.13 -13.25 -4.30
CA SER A 74 10.77 -11.96 -3.69
C SER A 74 11.32 -11.81 -2.26
N GLN A 75 11.16 -12.85 -1.43
CA GLN A 75 11.67 -12.87 -0.06
C GLN A 75 13.19 -12.76 0.00
N SER A 76 13.90 -13.43 -0.92
CA SER A 76 15.37 -13.34 -1.01
C SER A 76 15.81 -11.93 -1.44
N ALA A 77 15.16 -11.38 -2.46
CA ALA A 77 15.46 -10.05 -3.01
C ALA A 77 15.16 -8.90 -2.02
N LEU A 78 14.27 -9.11 -1.05
CA LEU A 78 13.89 -8.10 -0.05
C LEU A 78 15.09 -7.56 0.75
N SER A 79 16.15 -8.35 0.91
CA SER A 79 17.42 -7.94 1.53
C SER A 79 18.20 -6.88 0.74
N GLY A 80 17.94 -6.73 -0.56
CA GLY A 80 18.55 -5.72 -1.43
C GLY A 80 17.82 -4.37 -1.45
N VAL A 81 16.68 -4.24 -0.77
CA VAL A 81 15.96 -2.96 -0.64
C VAL A 81 16.65 -2.12 0.42
N THR A 82 17.22 -0.97 0.01
CA THR A 82 18.09 -0.15 0.86
C THR A 82 17.34 0.80 1.79
N ASP A 83 16.09 1.13 1.46
CA ASP A 83 15.21 1.94 2.31
C ASP A 83 14.42 1.03 3.27
N PRO A 84 14.60 1.14 4.61
CA PRO A 84 13.92 0.25 5.56
C PRO A 84 12.39 0.39 5.54
N ALA A 85 11.89 1.59 5.19
CA ALA A 85 10.47 1.87 5.14
C ALA A 85 9.82 1.18 3.93
N GLU A 86 10.48 1.24 2.78
CA GLU A 86 10.11 0.50 1.58
C GLU A 86 10.22 -1.02 1.77
N GLN A 87 11.30 -1.49 2.40
CA GLN A 87 11.50 -2.90 2.74
C GLN A 87 10.35 -3.43 3.62
N GLY A 88 9.94 -2.67 4.63
CA GLY A 88 8.78 -3.00 5.47
C GLY A 88 7.47 -3.07 4.69
N LEU A 89 7.23 -2.13 3.76
CA LEU A 89 6.02 -2.13 2.92
C LEU A 89 5.96 -3.34 1.98
N LEU A 90 7.07 -3.66 1.30
CA LEU A 90 7.18 -4.84 0.45
C LEU A 90 7.06 -6.15 1.26
N GLY A 91 7.59 -6.17 2.48
CA GLY A 91 7.44 -7.29 3.43
C GLY A 91 5.99 -7.54 3.85
N VAL A 92 5.20 -6.48 4.11
CA VAL A 92 3.75 -6.60 4.38
C VAL A 92 3.02 -7.18 3.16
N ARG A 93 3.35 -6.74 1.95
CA ARG A 93 2.75 -7.25 0.71
C ARG A 93 3.12 -8.72 0.45
N LEU A 94 4.37 -9.10 0.73
CA LEU A 94 4.84 -10.47 0.66
C LEU A 94 4.10 -11.40 1.64
N ALA A 95 3.88 -10.96 2.89
CA ALA A 95 3.09 -11.72 3.86
C ALA A 95 1.64 -11.92 3.37
N ARG A 96 1.00 -10.89 2.83
CA ARG A 96 -0.33 -10.99 2.22
C ARG A 96 -0.38 -12.00 1.07
N ALA A 97 0.59 -11.96 0.16
CA ALA A 97 0.65 -12.87 -0.99
C ALA A 97 0.91 -14.34 -0.61
N TRP A 98 1.62 -14.59 0.51
CA TRP A 98 1.78 -15.93 1.06
C TRP A 98 0.49 -16.49 1.67
N ALA A 99 -0.37 -15.67 2.26
CA ALA A 99 -1.55 -16.11 3.01
C ALA A 99 -2.47 -17.13 2.29
N PRO A 100 -2.81 -16.99 0.98
CA PRO A 100 -3.59 -17.99 0.26
C PRO A 100 -2.84 -19.27 -0.12
N LEU A 101 -1.50 -19.31 -0.02
CA LEU A 101 -0.66 -20.45 -0.43
C LEU A 101 -0.11 -21.24 0.77
N ASP A 102 0.43 -20.53 1.75
CA ASP A 102 0.99 -21.06 2.99
C ASP A 102 0.86 -19.99 4.10
N LEU A 103 -0.19 -20.11 4.91
CA LEU A 103 -0.46 -19.20 6.03
C LEU A 103 0.64 -19.25 7.11
N GLU A 104 1.32 -20.39 7.27
CA GLU A 104 2.42 -20.51 8.22
C GLU A 104 3.65 -19.73 7.71
N GLN A 105 3.95 -19.80 6.41
CA GLN A 105 4.96 -18.96 5.78
C GLN A 105 4.60 -17.48 5.86
N ALA A 106 3.32 -17.13 5.69
CA ALA A 106 2.83 -15.77 5.82
C ALA A 106 3.07 -15.20 7.25
N GLU A 107 2.78 -15.99 8.29
CA GLU A 107 3.13 -15.64 9.68
C GLU A 107 4.66 -15.58 9.89
N ARG A 108 5.44 -16.53 9.34
CA ARG A 108 6.91 -16.50 9.42
C ARG A 108 7.50 -15.23 8.80
N VAL A 109 6.98 -14.77 7.66
CA VAL A 109 7.39 -13.49 7.05
C VAL A 109 6.98 -12.31 7.93
N SER A 110 5.74 -12.28 8.43
CA SER A 110 5.22 -11.19 9.27
C SER A 110 6.08 -10.95 10.52
N ARG A 111 6.55 -12.02 11.17
CA ARG A 111 7.41 -11.97 12.38
C ARG A 111 8.84 -11.47 12.13
N LEU A 112 9.29 -11.43 10.87
CA LEU A 112 10.62 -10.93 10.50
C LEU A 112 10.62 -9.43 10.17
N LEU A 113 9.45 -8.78 10.16
CA LEU A 113 9.33 -7.36 9.85
C LEU A 113 9.74 -6.48 11.05
N GLY A 114 10.25 -5.29 10.74
CA GLY A 114 10.66 -4.31 11.75
C GLY A 114 9.51 -3.50 12.34
N ARG A 115 9.84 -2.71 13.37
CA ARG A 115 9.01 -1.63 13.89
C ARG A 115 9.86 -0.36 14.00
N ASP A 116 9.31 0.76 13.55
CA ASP A 116 9.85 2.10 13.75
C ASP A 116 8.80 3.01 14.41
N ALA A 117 9.11 4.29 14.60
CA ALA A 117 8.24 5.25 15.26
C ALA A 117 6.89 5.38 14.54
N GLU A 118 6.92 5.66 13.25
CA GLU A 118 5.71 5.87 12.47
C GLU A 118 4.97 4.55 12.19
N ARG A 119 5.68 3.42 12.11
CA ARG A 119 5.20 2.21 11.41
C ARG A 119 5.46 0.92 12.20
N ASP A 120 4.38 0.20 12.49
CA ASP A 120 4.41 -1.18 12.99
C ASP A 120 4.14 -2.13 11.82
N TYR A 121 5.18 -2.52 11.09
CA TYR A 121 5.03 -3.40 9.92
C TYR A 121 4.57 -4.80 10.28
N VAL A 122 4.92 -5.28 11.48
CA VAL A 122 4.41 -6.54 12.04
C VAL A 122 2.89 -6.45 12.18
N ALA A 123 2.37 -5.37 12.79
CA ALA A 123 0.92 -5.16 12.89
C ALA A 123 0.25 -5.04 11.53
N ARG A 124 0.79 -4.24 10.61
CA ARG A 124 0.22 -4.11 9.25
C ARG A 124 0.18 -5.44 8.50
N ALA A 125 1.18 -6.31 8.66
CA ALA A 125 1.18 -7.65 8.07
C ALA A 125 0.13 -8.55 8.72
N TYR A 126 0.06 -8.61 10.05
CA TYR A 126 -0.95 -9.38 10.77
C TYR A 126 -2.39 -8.88 10.48
N ASP A 127 -2.60 -7.59 10.26
CA ASP A 127 -3.88 -7.03 9.77
C ASP A 127 -4.23 -7.53 8.35
N GLN A 128 -3.25 -7.71 7.44
CA GLN A 128 -3.52 -8.35 6.14
C GLN A 128 -3.88 -9.83 6.28
N LEU A 129 -3.22 -10.58 7.18
CA LEU A 129 -3.56 -11.98 7.47
C LEU A 129 -4.96 -12.09 8.10
N TYR A 130 -5.31 -11.16 8.98
CA TYR A 130 -6.64 -11.03 9.55
C TYR A 130 -7.71 -10.80 8.48
N LEU A 131 -7.49 -9.89 7.52
CA LEU A 131 -8.44 -9.64 6.42
C LEU A 131 -8.63 -10.88 5.54
N PHE A 132 -7.56 -11.62 5.22
CA PHE A 132 -7.67 -12.91 4.52
C PHE A 132 -8.48 -13.97 5.30
N LEU A 133 -8.46 -13.89 6.62
CA LEU A 133 -9.19 -14.78 7.52
C LEU A 133 -10.58 -14.26 7.92
N GLU A 134 -11.00 -13.05 7.52
CA GLU A 134 -12.28 -12.44 7.90
C GLU A 134 -13.51 -13.34 7.65
N PRO A 135 -13.60 -14.11 6.53
CA PRO A 135 -14.67 -15.10 6.32
C PRO A 135 -14.68 -16.28 7.32
N ARG A 136 -13.66 -16.40 8.17
CA ARG A 136 -13.47 -17.45 9.20
C ARG A 136 -13.22 -16.79 10.57
N PRO A 137 -14.26 -16.24 11.24
CA PRO A 137 -14.08 -15.33 12.39
C PRO A 137 -13.27 -15.89 13.56
N VAL A 138 -13.32 -17.21 13.80
CA VAL A 138 -12.52 -17.88 14.85
C VAL A 138 -11.03 -17.86 14.52
N GLU A 139 -10.68 -18.11 13.26
CA GLU A 139 -9.28 -18.07 12.79
C GLU A 139 -8.77 -16.62 12.72
N ALA A 140 -9.62 -15.69 12.30
CA ALA A 140 -9.31 -14.26 12.29
C ALA A 140 -9.01 -13.74 13.71
N ARG A 141 -9.84 -14.07 14.71
CA ARG A 141 -9.58 -13.72 16.12
C ARG A 141 -8.26 -14.32 16.62
N ARG A 142 -8.00 -15.60 16.31
CA ARG A 142 -6.71 -16.25 16.65
C ARG A 142 -5.52 -15.54 16.00
N MET A 143 -5.67 -15.01 14.78
CA MET A 143 -4.61 -14.27 14.09
C MET A 143 -4.26 -12.96 14.82
N VAL A 144 -5.24 -12.28 15.43
CA VAL A 144 -4.98 -11.11 16.29
C VAL A 144 -4.17 -11.48 17.52
N THR A 145 -4.55 -12.53 18.25
CA THR A 145 -3.77 -13.07 19.39
C THR A 145 -2.36 -13.49 18.98
N ASN A 146 -2.21 -14.13 17.81
CA ASN A 146 -0.88 -14.49 17.26
C ASN A 146 -0.05 -13.24 16.96
N GLY A 147 -0.64 -12.19 16.39
CA GLY A 147 0.00 -10.91 16.12
C GLY A 147 0.48 -10.23 17.40
N LEU A 148 -0.41 -10.07 18.40
CA LEU A 148 -0.05 -9.50 19.70
C LEU A 148 1.14 -10.23 20.34
N ARG A 149 1.16 -11.57 20.29
CA ARG A 149 2.29 -12.40 20.75
C ARG A 149 3.56 -12.28 19.90
N ALA A 150 3.44 -11.92 18.63
CA ALA A 150 4.55 -11.62 17.73
C ALA A 150 5.06 -10.17 17.89
N GLY A 151 4.48 -9.36 18.79
CA GLY A 151 4.86 -7.96 18.98
C GLY A 151 4.22 -7.00 17.96
N ALA A 152 3.22 -7.44 17.20
CA ALA A 152 2.34 -6.56 16.42
C ALA A 152 1.39 -5.85 17.39
N PHE A 153 1.73 -4.63 17.81
CA PHE A 153 1.01 -3.94 18.88
C PHE A 153 -0.08 -3.01 18.33
N ARG A 154 0.24 -2.22 17.31
CA ARG A 154 -0.68 -1.23 16.71
C ARG A 154 -1.64 -1.87 15.69
N LEU A 155 -2.34 -2.94 16.09
CA LEU A 155 -3.26 -3.71 15.25
C LEU A 155 -4.62 -3.02 15.10
N VAL A 156 -4.98 -2.66 13.86
CA VAL A 156 -6.30 -2.06 13.57
C VAL A 156 -7.41 -3.09 13.78
N SER A 157 -7.14 -4.36 13.43
CA SER A 157 -8.07 -5.48 13.69
C SER A 157 -8.34 -5.69 15.18
N ALA A 158 -7.35 -5.56 16.06
CA ALA A 158 -7.53 -5.66 17.50
C ALA A 158 -8.45 -4.56 18.03
N SER A 159 -8.24 -3.32 17.59
CA SER A 159 -9.09 -2.18 17.94
C SER A 159 -10.55 -2.41 17.52
N ARG A 160 -10.78 -2.85 16.27
CA ARG A 160 -12.11 -3.11 15.73
C ARG A 160 -12.86 -4.23 16.48
N ILE A 161 -12.15 -5.27 16.92
CA ILE A 161 -12.74 -6.35 17.71
C ILE A 161 -13.01 -5.89 19.15
N LEU A 162 -12.14 -5.05 19.71
CA LEU A 162 -12.31 -4.49 21.05
C LEU A 162 -13.58 -3.63 21.15
N GLU A 163 -13.81 -2.79 20.14
CA GLU A 163 -15.02 -1.96 20.04
C GLU A 163 -16.29 -2.82 19.96
N ASP A 164 -16.30 -3.82 19.08
CA ASP A 164 -17.41 -4.75 18.89
C ASP A 164 -17.73 -5.54 20.16
N LEU A 165 -16.69 -6.04 20.85
CA LEU A 165 -16.83 -6.76 22.10
C LEU A 165 -17.28 -5.85 23.25
N SER A 166 -16.78 -4.62 23.34
CA SER A 166 -17.16 -3.67 24.40
C SER A 166 -18.67 -3.40 24.44
N GLN A 167 -19.35 -3.53 23.29
CA GLN A 167 -20.80 -3.41 23.16
C GLN A 167 -21.56 -4.73 23.42
N LYS A 168 -20.98 -5.89 23.07
CA LYS A 168 -21.67 -7.20 23.04
C LYS A 168 -21.32 -8.14 24.19
N ASP A 169 -20.05 -8.17 24.58
CA ASP A 169 -19.49 -9.06 25.61
C ASP A 169 -18.31 -8.38 26.30
N ARG A 170 -18.63 -7.73 27.43
CA ARG A 170 -17.66 -7.00 28.25
C ARG A 170 -16.58 -7.89 28.87
N GLN A 171 -16.85 -9.18 29.07
CA GLN A 171 -15.82 -10.08 29.59
C GLN A 171 -14.80 -10.39 28.50
N ALA A 172 -15.26 -10.79 27.31
CA ALA A 172 -14.38 -11.02 26.17
C ALA A 172 -13.62 -9.75 25.75
N ALA A 173 -14.21 -8.56 25.90
CA ALA A 173 -13.53 -7.28 25.69
C ALA A 173 -12.37 -7.06 26.68
N ALA A 174 -12.58 -7.34 27.97
CA ALA A 174 -11.54 -7.25 28.99
C ALA A 174 -10.42 -8.30 28.81
N GLU A 175 -10.77 -9.50 28.37
CA GLU A 175 -9.80 -10.55 28.04
C GLU A 175 -8.92 -10.13 26.85
N LEU A 176 -9.51 -9.66 25.75
CA LEU A 176 -8.76 -9.14 24.59
C LEU A 176 -7.90 -7.92 24.96
N PHE A 177 -8.42 -6.99 25.76
CA PHE A 177 -7.63 -5.85 26.22
C PHE A 177 -6.45 -6.27 27.09
N SER A 178 -6.60 -7.32 27.91
CA SER A 178 -5.49 -7.89 28.68
C SER A 178 -4.39 -8.44 27.76
N GLU A 179 -4.75 -9.06 26.62
CA GLU A 179 -3.76 -9.45 25.60
C GLU A 179 -3.07 -8.24 24.96
N ILE A 180 -3.81 -7.17 24.63
CA ILE A 180 -3.25 -5.91 24.10
C ILE A 180 -2.28 -5.30 25.13
N LEU A 181 -2.69 -5.22 26.40
CA LEU A 181 -1.89 -4.66 27.49
C LEU A 181 -0.64 -5.49 27.81
N ALA A 182 -0.68 -6.80 27.60
CA ALA A 182 0.47 -7.70 27.71
C ALA A 182 1.43 -7.56 26.51
N ALA A 183 0.92 -7.21 25.33
CA ALA A 183 1.70 -6.99 24.11
C ALA A 183 2.28 -5.56 23.98
N PHE A 184 2.01 -4.67 24.94
CA PHE A 184 2.65 -3.36 25.01
C PHE A 184 4.18 -3.52 25.02
N PRO A 185 4.95 -2.75 24.21
CA PRO A 185 6.41 -2.88 24.16
C PRO A 185 7.05 -2.77 25.54
N ALA A 186 8.21 -3.40 25.75
CA ALA A 186 8.89 -3.41 27.05
C ALA A 186 10.19 -2.57 27.08
N ALA A 187 10.61 -1.99 25.96
CA ALA A 187 11.83 -1.18 25.84
C ALA A 187 11.83 -0.26 24.60
N SER A 188 11.23 -0.72 23.49
CA SER A 188 11.22 -0.05 22.18
C SER A 188 9.91 0.69 21.91
N TYR A 189 9.37 1.39 22.91
CA TYR A 189 8.15 2.19 22.77
C TYR A 189 8.37 3.43 21.89
N PHE A 190 7.29 3.86 21.24
CA PHE A 190 7.18 5.12 20.50
C PHE A 190 5.95 5.91 20.99
N PRO A 191 5.85 7.23 20.74
CA PRO A 191 4.68 8.04 21.12
C PRO A 191 3.35 7.43 20.64
N GLU A 192 3.35 6.86 19.44
CA GLU A 192 2.20 6.23 18.79
C GLU A 192 1.74 4.95 19.51
N ASP A 193 2.66 4.22 20.16
CA ASP A 193 2.29 3.07 20.99
C ASP A 193 1.57 3.53 22.27
N VAL A 194 2.03 4.63 22.87
CA VAL A 194 1.39 5.23 24.05
C VAL A 194 -0.01 5.75 23.69
N LEU A 195 -0.14 6.48 22.58
CA LEU A 195 -1.43 6.98 22.09
C LEU A 195 -2.40 5.84 21.75
N TYR A 196 -1.92 4.78 21.07
CA TYR A 196 -2.73 3.60 20.78
C TYR A 196 -3.24 2.93 22.07
N LEU A 197 -2.37 2.73 23.07
CA LEU A 197 -2.77 2.13 24.34
C LEU A 197 -3.84 2.97 25.06
N LEU A 198 -3.69 4.30 25.10
CA LEU A 198 -4.65 5.21 25.71
C LEU A 198 -6.00 5.18 24.98
N GLU A 199 -6.00 5.07 23.65
CA GLU A 199 -7.24 4.97 22.87
C GLU A 199 -8.00 3.66 23.14
N GLN A 200 -7.30 2.53 23.21
CA GLN A 200 -7.93 1.27 23.64
C GLN A 200 -8.42 1.34 25.09
N SER A 201 -7.69 2.04 25.96
CA SER A 201 -8.02 2.17 27.39
C SER A 201 -9.32 2.92 27.63
N LYS A 202 -9.63 3.94 26.81
CA LYS A 202 -10.92 4.66 26.83
C LYS A 202 -12.12 3.73 26.69
N GLN A 203 -12.03 2.75 25.79
CA GLN A 203 -13.13 1.81 25.51
C GLN A 203 -13.44 0.93 26.73
N ILE A 204 -12.40 0.46 27.42
CA ILE A 204 -12.51 -0.44 28.57
C ILE A 204 -12.82 0.28 29.88
N ALA A 205 -12.37 1.53 30.04
CA ALA A 205 -12.57 2.33 31.24
C ALA A 205 -14.03 2.43 31.71
N ALA A 206 -14.98 2.40 30.77
CA ALA A 206 -16.42 2.46 31.03
C ALA A 206 -16.98 1.24 31.80
N PHE A 207 -16.26 0.12 31.87
CA PHE A 207 -16.74 -1.10 32.55
C PHE A 207 -15.67 -1.96 33.25
N ASN A 208 -14.38 -1.78 32.98
CA ASN A 208 -13.29 -2.40 33.73
C ASN A 208 -12.20 -1.36 34.06
N ARG A 209 -12.54 -0.50 35.03
CA ARG A 209 -11.67 0.60 35.51
C ARG A 209 -10.28 0.14 36.01
N PRO A 210 -10.11 -0.96 36.80
CA PRO A 210 -8.79 -1.40 37.23
C PRO A 210 -7.83 -1.69 36.07
N LEU A 211 -8.32 -2.35 35.02
CA LEU A 211 -7.52 -2.72 33.86
C LEU A 211 -7.14 -1.51 33.00
N ALA A 212 -8.03 -0.50 32.92
CA ALA A 212 -7.71 0.78 32.29
C ALA A 212 -6.67 1.59 33.08
N ILE A 213 -6.65 1.50 34.42
CA ILE A 213 -5.62 2.13 35.26
C ILE A 213 -4.25 1.46 35.03
N GLU A 214 -4.16 0.13 35.00
CA GLU A 214 -2.90 -0.58 34.70
C GLU A 214 -2.32 -0.16 33.33
N ALA A 215 -3.18 0.04 32.34
CA ALA A 215 -2.78 0.54 31.03
C ALA A 215 -2.25 1.99 31.07
N ILE A 216 -2.86 2.84 31.89
CA ILE A 216 -2.37 4.21 32.12
C ILE A 216 -1.02 4.19 32.84
N ASP A 217 -0.80 3.30 33.80
CA ASP A 217 0.49 3.17 34.48
C ASP A 217 1.61 2.78 33.50
N LYS A 218 1.34 1.85 32.58
CA LYS A 218 2.30 1.53 31.50
C LYS A 218 2.51 2.72 30.55
N ALA A 219 1.47 3.49 30.24
CA ALA A 219 1.56 4.69 29.42
C ALA A 219 2.41 5.79 30.09
N VAL A 220 2.23 6.03 31.39
CA VAL A 220 3.04 6.98 32.19
C VAL A 220 4.50 6.51 32.27
N GLY A 221 4.73 5.23 32.56
CA GLY A 221 6.08 4.66 32.60
C GLY A 221 6.83 4.76 31.26
N ALA A 222 6.13 4.55 30.14
CA ALA A 222 6.69 4.74 28.81
C ALA A 222 6.95 6.23 28.49
N ALA A 223 5.96 7.11 28.73
CA ALA A 223 6.08 8.56 28.47
C ALA A 223 7.20 9.23 29.28
N THR A 224 7.46 8.72 30.49
CA THR A 224 8.54 9.20 31.37
C THR A 224 9.88 8.50 31.15
N SER A 225 9.98 7.52 30.25
CA SER A 225 11.23 6.82 29.90
C SER A 225 12.25 7.75 29.23
N GLN A 226 13.55 7.46 29.35
CA GLN A 226 14.60 8.26 28.70
C GLN A 226 14.36 8.41 27.18
N ARG A 227 13.96 7.33 26.51
CA ARG A 227 13.69 7.30 25.06
C ARG A 227 12.61 8.30 24.63
N LEU A 228 11.55 8.47 25.41
CA LEU A 228 10.50 9.45 25.11
C LEU A 228 10.81 10.84 25.69
N ARG A 229 11.71 10.98 26.68
CA ARG A 229 12.25 12.28 27.09
C ARG A 229 13.06 12.97 26.00
N GLU A 230 13.70 12.22 25.12
CA GLU A 230 14.50 12.73 23.97
C GLU A 230 13.64 13.22 22.79
N GLN A 231 12.31 13.00 22.82
CA GLN A 231 11.38 13.48 21.79
C GLN A 231 11.13 15.00 21.87
N PRO A 232 10.67 15.63 20.77
CA PRO A 232 10.28 17.04 20.75
C PRO A 232 9.32 17.39 21.89
N ARG A 233 9.49 18.59 22.46
CA ARG A 233 8.72 19.04 23.63
C ARG A 233 7.21 18.90 23.41
N ASP A 234 6.73 19.33 22.25
CA ASP A 234 5.31 19.34 21.91
C ASP A 234 4.71 17.94 21.86
N THR A 235 5.45 16.97 21.31
CA THR A 235 5.07 15.54 21.30
C THR A 235 4.91 15.01 22.72
N ARG A 236 5.87 15.30 23.61
CA ARG A 236 5.80 14.86 25.01
C ARG A 236 4.64 15.52 25.76
N GLU A 237 4.45 16.82 25.58
CA GLU A 237 3.32 17.53 26.19
C GLU A 237 1.98 17.01 25.67
N HIS A 238 1.88 16.64 24.39
CA HIS A 238 0.70 15.97 23.84
C HIS A 238 0.43 14.63 24.53
N LEU A 239 1.45 13.77 24.70
CA LEU A 239 1.32 12.50 25.43
C LEU A 239 0.79 12.71 26.86
N PHE A 240 1.44 13.58 27.64
CA PHE A 240 1.02 13.85 29.03
C PHE A 240 -0.39 14.48 29.11
N ARG A 241 -0.79 15.31 28.14
CA ARG A 241 -2.18 15.80 28.04
C ARG A 241 -3.18 14.68 27.77
N GLN A 242 -2.89 13.74 26.87
CA GLN A 242 -3.79 12.59 26.61
C GLN A 242 -3.91 11.67 27.83
N ILE A 243 -2.80 11.42 28.53
CA ILE A 243 -2.80 10.68 29.81
C ILE A 243 -3.67 11.40 30.85
N ALA A 244 -3.43 12.69 31.07
CA ALA A 244 -4.16 13.48 32.06
C ALA A 244 -5.66 13.59 31.75
N ALA A 245 -6.03 13.75 30.47
CA ALA A 245 -7.42 13.79 30.03
C ALA A 245 -8.13 12.45 30.28
N LEU A 246 -7.47 11.32 29.98
CA LEU A 246 -8.03 10.00 30.28
C LEU A 246 -8.18 9.77 31.79
N LEU A 247 -7.13 10.03 32.58
CA LEU A 247 -7.20 9.95 34.05
C LEU A 247 -8.36 10.78 34.62
N GLY A 248 -8.49 12.05 34.22
CA GLY A 248 -9.56 12.93 34.67
C GLY A 248 -10.96 12.46 34.26
N SER A 249 -11.10 11.79 33.11
CA SER A 249 -12.37 11.20 32.67
C SER A 249 -12.77 9.94 33.44
N ILE A 250 -11.79 9.22 34.01
CA ILE A 250 -12.00 8.01 34.82
C ILE A 250 -12.25 8.37 36.28
N ASP A 251 -11.40 9.23 36.84
CA ASP A 251 -11.50 9.74 38.20
C ASP A 251 -10.65 11.02 38.40
N PRO A 252 -11.28 12.19 38.60
CA PRO A 252 -10.58 13.44 38.91
C PRO A 252 -9.68 13.38 40.16
N ALA A 253 -10.01 12.55 41.16
CA ALA A 253 -9.17 12.39 42.36
C ALA A 253 -7.90 11.57 42.07
N LEU A 254 -7.99 10.59 41.15
CA LEU A 254 -6.83 9.84 40.68
C LEU A 254 -5.89 10.74 39.88
N LEU A 255 -6.43 11.61 39.01
CA LEU A 255 -5.62 12.61 38.32
C LEU A 255 -4.85 13.53 39.28
N ALA A 256 -5.48 13.95 40.39
CA ALA A 256 -4.81 14.77 41.40
C ALA A 256 -3.61 14.03 42.03
N GLN A 257 -3.80 12.76 42.45
CA GLN A 257 -2.71 11.92 42.95
C GLN A 257 -1.57 11.78 41.93
N TYR A 258 -1.90 11.51 40.65
CA TYR A 258 -0.88 11.33 39.61
C TYR A 258 -0.13 12.62 39.30
N LYS A 259 -0.72 13.81 39.49
CA LYS A 259 0.00 15.09 39.39
C LYS A 259 0.99 15.32 40.52
N ASP A 260 0.68 14.88 41.74
CA ASP A 260 1.59 14.95 42.88
C ASP A 260 2.81 14.01 42.69
N GLU A 261 2.59 12.84 42.10
CA GLU A 261 3.64 11.85 41.78
C GLU A 261 4.45 12.21 40.52
N TRP A 262 3.79 12.74 39.48
CA TRP A 262 4.36 12.99 38.15
C TRP A 262 4.07 14.43 37.69
N LYS A 263 5.00 15.35 37.99
CA LYS A 263 4.86 16.78 37.69
C LYS A 263 4.72 17.11 36.21
N GLU A 264 5.17 16.21 35.33
CA GLU A 264 4.98 16.29 33.89
C GLU A 264 3.50 16.23 33.45
N LEU A 265 2.59 15.77 34.31
CA LEU A 265 1.13 15.82 34.09
C LEU A 265 0.52 17.17 34.49
N ASP A 266 1.24 18.05 35.20
CA ASP A 266 0.77 19.39 35.58
C ASP A 266 1.03 20.43 34.48
N LEU A 267 0.60 20.10 33.27
CA LEU A 267 0.64 21.01 32.13
C LEU A 267 -0.50 22.03 32.22
N PRO A 268 -0.26 23.30 31.84
CA PRO A 268 -1.33 24.27 31.76
C PRO A 268 -2.37 23.81 30.72
N PRO A 269 -3.67 24.03 30.95
CA PRO A 269 -4.67 23.82 29.92
C PRO A 269 -4.30 24.70 28.72
N GLN A 270 -4.27 24.12 27.53
CA GLN A 270 -4.21 24.98 26.34
C GLN A 270 -5.49 25.82 26.30
N PRO A 271 -5.44 27.08 25.82
CA PRO A 271 -6.65 27.67 25.29
C PRO A 271 -7.21 26.69 24.26
N GLU A 272 -8.53 26.52 24.20
CA GLU A 272 -9.16 25.74 23.15
C GLU A 272 -8.69 26.33 21.82
N ILE A 273 -7.74 25.65 21.17
CA ILE A 273 -7.52 25.82 19.75
C ILE A 273 -8.79 25.23 19.16
N ALA A 274 -9.81 26.08 19.05
CA ALA A 274 -10.91 25.89 18.13
C ALA A 274 -10.24 25.38 16.88
N ILE A 275 -10.54 24.12 16.51
CA ILE A 275 -9.96 23.50 15.34
C ILE A 275 -10.30 24.49 14.24
N ALA A 276 -9.29 25.24 13.80
CA ALA A 276 -9.37 25.97 12.57
C ALA A 276 -9.65 24.86 11.60
N ALA A 277 -10.92 24.77 11.17
CA ALA A 277 -11.30 23.90 10.09
C ALA A 277 -10.21 24.14 9.07
N GLN A 278 -9.44 23.09 8.75
CA GLN A 278 -8.50 23.19 7.66
C GLN A 278 -9.34 23.82 6.57
N GLU A 279 -8.97 25.03 6.14
CA GLU A 279 -9.62 25.60 4.99
C GLU A 279 -9.34 24.56 3.94
N GLU A 280 -10.39 23.77 3.62
CA GLU A 280 -10.48 23.09 2.35
C GLU A 280 -10.05 24.18 1.40
N LYS A 281 -8.83 24.06 0.87
CA LYS A 281 -8.38 24.91 -0.23
C LYS A 281 -9.54 24.79 -1.18
N LYS A 282 -10.34 25.87 -1.31
CA LYS A 282 -11.53 25.85 -2.14
C LYS A 282 -11.03 25.27 -3.44
N GLY A 283 -11.44 24.03 -3.74
CA GLY A 283 -11.02 23.38 -4.97
C GLY A 283 -11.43 24.39 -6.02
N ASP A 284 -10.44 24.96 -6.72
CA ASP A 284 -10.71 26.08 -7.59
C ASP A 284 -11.68 25.53 -8.63
N VAL A 285 -12.95 25.90 -8.51
CA VAL A 285 -14.02 25.19 -9.21
C VAL A 285 -13.93 25.67 -10.64
N SER A 286 -13.07 24.98 -11.39
CA SER A 286 -12.84 25.21 -12.82
C SER A 286 -14.21 25.38 -13.47
N PRO A 287 -14.49 26.56 -14.05
CA PRO A 287 -15.84 26.90 -14.45
C PRO A 287 -16.35 25.88 -15.46
N ASP A 288 -17.49 25.25 -15.17
CA ASP A 288 -18.03 24.19 -16.01
C ASP A 288 -18.48 24.73 -17.37
N VAL A 289 -17.60 24.57 -18.37
CA VAL A 289 -17.83 24.99 -19.75
C VAL A 289 -18.70 24.01 -20.55
N SER A 290 -19.18 22.91 -19.94
CA SER A 290 -19.93 21.86 -20.63
C SER A 290 -21.20 22.38 -21.32
N ASN A 291 -21.85 23.39 -20.73
CA ASN A 291 -23.10 23.97 -21.22
C ASN A 291 -22.92 25.10 -22.27
N LEU A 292 -21.67 25.51 -22.56
CA LEU A 292 -21.37 26.59 -23.50
C LEU A 292 -21.29 26.08 -24.95
N SER A 293 -21.46 26.96 -25.94
CA SER A 293 -21.14 26.63 -27.34
C SER A 293 -19.64 26.39 -27.51
N TYR A 294 -19.24 25.66 -28.56
CA TYR A 294 -17.83 25.35 -28.84
C TYR A 294 -16.90 26.58 -28.78
N SER A 295 -17.31 27.69 -29.42
CA SER A 295 -16.51 28.92 -29.48
C SER A 295 -16.42 29.65 -28.14
N GLU A 296 -17.48 29.60 -27.32
CA GLU A 296 -17.50 30.20 -25.98
C GLU A 296 -16.68 29.35 -25.01
N ALA A 297 -16.92 28.03 -24.99
CA ALA A 297 -16.15 27.07 -24.19
C ALA A 297 -14.65 27.19 -24.46
N LEU A 298 -14.23 27.13 -25.73
CA LEU A 298 -12.80 27.23 -26.09
C LEU A 298 -12.20 28.60 -25.73
N SER A 299 -12.98 29.68 -25.84
CA SER A 299 -12.51 31.02 -25.45
C SER A 299 -12.34 31.15 -23.94
N GLU A 300 -13.22 30.54 -23.15
CA GLU A 300 -13.16 30.59 -21.69
C GLU A 300 -12.05 29.70 -21.14
N VAL A 301 -11.90 28.49 -21.66
CA VAL A 301 -10.79 27.59 -21.29
C VAL A 301 -9.43 28.25 -21.56
N ARG A 302 -9.29 28.96 -22.68
CA ARG A 302 -8.05 29.71 -23.00
C ARG A 302 -7.76 30.88 -22.06
N ARG A 303 -8.75 31.37 -21.29
CA ARG A 303 -8.57 32.45 -20.30
C ARG A 303 -8.14 31.93 -18.93
N MET A 304 -8.35 30.65 -18.61
CA MET A 304 -7.96 30.06 -17.33
C MET A 304 -6.48 30.27 -17.05
N GLU A 305 -6.13 30.92 -15.94
CA GLU A 305 -4.73 31.25 -15.60
C GLU A 305 -3.90 29.99 -15.27
N SER A 306 -4.51 29.04 -14.57
CA SER A 306 -3.91 27.74 -14.26
C SER A 306 -3.76 26.89 -15.53
N LEU A 307 -2.53 26.44 -15.81
CA LEU A 307 -2.26 25.52 -16.91
C LEU A 307 -2.84 24.12 -16.69
N SER A 308 -2.98 23.67 -15.42
CA SER A 308 -3.51 22.32 -15.13
C SER A 308 -5.01 22.29 -15.42
N ASP A 309 -5.76 23.26 -14.88
CA ASP A 309 -7.18 23.46 -15.16
C ASP A 309 -7.46 23.62 -16.65
N ARG A 310 -6.67 24.47 -17.33
CA ARG A 310 -6.74 24.63 -18.78
C ARG A 310 -6.53 23.30 -19.53
N ALA A 311 -5.55 22.50 -19.13
CA ALA A 311 -5.31 21.19 -19.75
C ALA A 311 -6.47 20.22 -19.51
N ALA A 312 -6.99 20.15 -18.28
CA ALA A 312 -8.13 19.32 -17.91
C ALA A 312 -9.40 19.68 -18.68
N GLU A 313 -9.71 20.97 -18.81
CA GLU A 313 -10.89 21.44 -19.54
C GLU A 313 -10.74 21.32 -21.06
N LEU A 314 -9.54 21.51 -21.63
CA LEU A 314 -9.28 21.18 -23.04
C LEU A 314 -9.47 19.69 -23.31
N ILE A 315 -9.01 18.81 -22.40
CA ILE A 315 -9.23 17.36 -22.49
C ILE A 315 -10.74 17.05 -22.52
N LYS A 316 -11.52 17.58 -21.57
CA LYS A 316 -12.99 17.42 -21.49
C LYS A 316 -13.67 17.93 -22.76
N LEU A 317 -13.36 19.15 -23.18
CA LEU A 317 -13.90 19.77 -24.39
C LEU A 317 -13.58 18.94 -25.64
N SER A 318 -12.38 18.36 -25.75
CA SER A 318 -12.02 17.52 -26.91
C SER A 318 -12.84 16.23 -27.04
N ARG A 319 -13.52 15.79 -25.96
CA ARG A 319 -14.32 14.56 -25.89
C ARG A 319 -15.81 14.79 -26.16
N ARG A 320 -16.27 16.04 -26.21
CA ARG A 320 -17.67 16.39 -26.48
C ARG A 320 -18.16 15.80 -27.81
N GLU A 321 -19.30 15.11 -27.76
CA GLU A 321 -19.86 14.38 -28.90
C GLU A 321 -20.44 15.33 -29.97
N ASP A 322 -20.91 16.51 -29.55
CA ASP A 322 -21.46 17.55 -30.42
C ASP A 322 -20.40 18.26 -31.29
N LEU A 323 -19.11 18.03 -31.04
CA LEU A 323 -18.04 18.58 -31.86
C LEU A 323 -17.77 17.75 -33.12
N THR A 324 -17.47 18.43 -34.22
CA THR A 324 -16.97 17.78 -35.44
C THR A 324 -15.60 17.12 -35.21
N PRO A 325 -15.20 16.09 -36.01
CA PRO A 325 -13.89 15.46 -35.88
C PRO A 325 -12.72 16.46 -35.94
N GLN A 326 -12.80 17.46 -36.83
CA GLN A 326 -11.77 18.49 -36.99
C GLN A 326 -11.66 19.39 -35.74
N GLN A 327 -12.78 19.75 -35.11
CA GLN A 327 -12.77 20.50 -33.84
C GLN A 327 -12.17 19.66 -32.71
N ARG A 328 -12.54 18.37 -32.59
CA ARG A 328 -11.99 17.48 -31.56
C ARG A 328 -10.49 17.27 -31.69
N ALA A 329 -9.98 17.10 -32.90
CA ALA A 329 -8.54 16.99 -33.19
C ALA A 329 -7.78 18.29 -32.84
N SER A 330 -8.36 19.45 -33.20
CA SER A 330 -7.80 20.77 -32.88
C SER A 330 -7.69 21.01 -31.37
N VAL A 331 -8.77 20.76 -30.61
CA VAL A 331 -8.77 20.91 -29.14
C VAL A 331 -7.84 19.91 -28.47
N ALA A 332 -7.80 18.65 -28.92
CA ALA A 332 -6.86 17.67 -28.37
C ALA A 332 -5.39 18.04 -28.63
N SER A 333 -5.09 18.62 -29.81
CA SER A 333 -3.75 19.13 -30.12
C SER A 333 -3.35 20.31 -29.24
N GLU A 334 -4.30 21.21 -28.93
CA GLU A 334 -4.09 22.31 -27.98
C GLU A 334 -3.94 21.82 -26.54
N ALA A 335 -4.69 20.78 -26.14
CA ALA A 335 -4.53 20.09 -24.87
C ALA A 335 -3.11 19.51 -24.76
N LEU A 336 -2.62 18.79 -25.77
CA LEU A 336 -1.25 18.25 -25.79
C LEU A 336 -0.19 19.35 -25.67
N SER A 337 -0.34 20.46 -26.40
CA SER A 337 0.55 21.62 -26.29
C SER A 337 0.49 22.33 -24.94
N THR A 338 -0.61 22.20 -24.20
CA THR A 338 -0.80 22.78 -22.86
C THR A 338 -0.20 21.84 -21.80
N THR A 339 -0.56 20.56 -21.84
CA THR A 339 -0.03 19.51 -20.95
C THR A 339 1.50 19.39 -21.05
N GLY A 340 2.07 19.49 -22.26
CA GLY A 340 3.53 19.48 -22.46
C GLY A 340 4.28 20.66 -21.83
N LYS A 341 3.57 21.71 -21.40
CA LYS A 341 4.12 22.88 -20.69
C LYS A 341 3.93 22.82 -19.17
N LEU A 342 3.22 21.80 -18.67
CA LEU A 342 3.06 21.63 -17.23
C LEU A 342 4.42 21.31 -16.57
N PRO A 343 4.65 21.74 -15.32
CA PRO A 343 5.73 21.19 -14.52
C PRO A 343 5.55 19.67 -14.34
N LEU A 344 6.58 19.01 -13.83
CA LEU A 344 6.49 17.59 -13.50
C LEU A 344 5.49 17.40 -12.34
N SER A 345 4.43 16.62 -12.58
CA SER A 345 3.36 16.34 -11.63
C SER A 345 2.55 15.12 -12.05
N ASP A 346 1.79 14.53 -11.13
CA ASP A 346 0.87 13.42 -11.44
C ASP A 346 -0.22 13.85 -12.45
N ASP A 347 -0.70 15.11 -12.37
CA ASP A 347 -1.60 15.70 -13.40
C ASP A 347 -0.98 15.59 -14.80
N ARG A 348 0.30 15.96 -14.96
CA ARG A 348 0.99 15.90 -16.26
C ARG A 348 1.09 14.45 -16.75
N LEU A 349 1.41 13.49 -15.89
CA LEU A 349 1.46 12.07 -16.23
C LEU A 349 0.07 11.57 -16.68
N GLY A 350 -0.96 11.81 -15.86
CA GLY A 350 -2.33 11.38 -16.15
C GLY A 350 -2.90 12.01 -17.42
N TYR A 351 -2.66 13.30 -17.67
CA TYR A 351 -3.14 14.01 -18.86
C TYR A 351 -2.43 13.56 -20.14
N LEU A 352 -1.12 13.26 -20.11
CA LEU A 352 -0.42 12.74 -21.28
C LEU A 352 -0.88 11.32 -21.64
N ALA A 353 -1.14 10.46 -20.65
CA ALA A 353 -1.73 9.14 -20.86
C ALA A 353 -3.12 9.27 -21.51
N ILE A 354 -3.98 10.10 -20.92
CA ILE A 354 -5.31 10.46 -21.44
C ILE A 354 -5.26 10.93 -22.91
N LEU A 355 -4.32 11.80 -23.26
CA LEU A 355 -4.25 12.39 -24.60
C LEU A 355 -3.73 11.40 -25.62
N SER A 356 -2.68 10.63 -25.28
CA SER A 356 -2.17 9.56 -26.16
C SER A 356 -3.29 8.59 -26.58
N ARG A 357 -4.20 8.27 -25.65
CA ARG A 357 -5.38 7.44 -25.91
C ARG A 357 -6.31 8.03 -26.93
N ASP A 358 -6.67 9.28 -26.71
CA ASP A 358 -7.79 9.88 -27.42
C ASP A 358 -7.37 10.17 -28.86
N PHE A 359 -6.07 10.41 -29.11
CA PHE A 359 -5.45 10.37 -30.43
C PHE A 359 -5.44 8.97 -31.05
N ALA A 360 -4.99 7.94 -30.32
CA ALA A 360 -4.96 6.56 -30.84
C ALA A 360 -6.36 6.07 -31.26
N ARG A 361 -7.39 6.33 -30.43
CA ARG A 361 -8.80 6.04 -30.71
C ARG A 361 -9.36 6.76 -31.94
N ARG A 362 -8.77 7.89 -32.34
CA ARG A 362 -9.13 8.67 -33.53
C ARG A 362 -8.27 8.33 -34.75
N ASN A 363 -7.38 7.36 -34.64
CA ASN A 363 -6.36 7.01 -35.64
C ASN A 363 -5.37 8.16 -35.94
N GLU A 364 -5.17 9.08 -34.99
CA GLU A 364 -4.22 10.19 -35.06
C GLU A 364 -2.82 9.75 -34.57
N LEU A 365 -2.26 8.71 -35.21
CA LEU A 365 -1.09 7.97 -34.71
C LEU A 365 0.12 8.86 -34.36
N ALA A 366 0.44 9.87 -35.17
CA ALA A 366 1.56 10.78 -34.89
C ALA A 366 1.39 11.57 -33.58
N ASN A 367 0.17 12.03 -33.28
CA ASN A 367 -0.14 12.72 -32.03
C ASN A 367 -0.16 11.74 -30.85
N ALA A 368 -0.61 10.51 -31.07
CA ALA A 368 -0.60 9.46 -30.05
C ALA A 368 0.82 9.09 -29.61
N SER A 369 1.73 8.88 -30.58
CA SER A 369 3.15 8.61 -30.32
C SER A 369 3.86 9.81 -29.69
N LEU A 370 3.56 11.06 -30.10
CA LEU A 370 4.14 12.26 -29.45
C LEU A 370 3.70 12.38 -27.99
N ALA A 371 2.40 12.19 -27.70
CA ALA A 371 1.88 12.23 -26.33
C ALA A 371 2.48 11.11 -25.47
N ALA A 372 2.67 9.91 -26.03
CA ALA A 372 3.31 8.80 -25.33
C ALA A 372 4.81 9.01 -25.10
N HIS A 373 5.52 9.62 -26.06
CA HIS A 373 6.93 9.99 -25.89
C HIS A 373 7.10 11.01 -24.76
N LEU A 374 6.28 12.09 -24.75
CA LEU A 374 6.27 13.07 -23.66
C LEU A 374 5.89 12.45 -22.31
N LEU A 375 5.01 11.44 -22.30
CA LEU A 375 4.68 10.67 -21.10
C LEU A 375 5.87 9.83 -20.63
N SER A 376 6.57 9.17 -21.55
CA SER A 376 7.78 8.39 -21.25
C SER A 376 8.87 9.27 -20.65
N GLU A 377 9.11 10.45 -21.23
CA GLU A 377 10.07 11.43 -20.70
C GLU A 377 9.66 11.94 -19.32
N ALA A 378 8.38 12.31 -19.14
CA ALA A 378 7.88 12.78 -17.84
C ALA A 378 7.92 11.67 -16.79
N PHE A 379 7.55 10.44 -17.15
CA PHE A 379 7.63 9.29 -16.27
C PHE A 379 9.08 9.00 -15.88
N ALA A 380 10.01 9.00 -16.84
CA ALA A 380 11.44 8.83 -16.54
C ALA A 380 11.95 9.95 -15.62
N GLN A 381 11.57 11.21 -15.84
CA GLN A 381 11.98 12.33 -14.96
C GLN A 381 11.43 12.18 -13.53
N ALA A 382 10.18 11.74 -13.37
CA ALA A 382 9.56 11.46 -12.08
C ALA A 382 10.18 10.25 -11.37
N CYS A 383 10.46 9.19 -12.14
CA CYS A 383 10.72 7.85 -11.64
C CYS A 383 12.13 7.29 -11.93
N ASP A 384 13.08 8.15 -12.29
CA ASP A 384 14.52 7.85 -12.30
C ASP A 384 15.09 7.76 -10.87
N CYS A 385 14.62 6.76 -10.12
CA CYS A 385 15.23 6.35 -8.87
C CYS A 385 15.03 4.85 -8.61
N GLU A 386 15.93 4.25 -7.83
CA GLU A 386 15.90 2.80 -7.52
C GLU A 386 14.78 2.39 -6.53
N ARG A 387 13.91 3.34 -6.13
CA ARG A 387 12.90 3.20 -5.08
C ARG A 387 11.48 3.27 -5.64
N ALA A 388 10.53 2.66 -4.94
CA ALA A 388 9.10 2.72 -5.21
C ALA A 388 8.50 4.13 -5.13
N THR A 389 9.11 5.02 -4.34
CA THR A 389 8.72 6.43 -4.24
C THR A 389 9.92 7.32 -4.52
N CYS A 390 9.82 8.14 -5.56
CA CYS A 390 10.83 9.10 -5.93
C CYS A 390 10.38 10.51 -5.53
N ARG A 391 11.30 11.33 -4.99
CA ARG A 391 11.03 12.73 -4.65
C ARG A 391 11.70 13.66 -5.66
N ARG A 392 10.91 14.50 -6.33
CA ARG A 392 11.35 15.46 -7.36
C ARG A 392 10.61 16.78 -7.14
N ASP A 393 11.34 17.91 -7.17
CA ASP A 393 10.79 19.27 -7.05
C ASP A 393 9.82 19.50 -5.89
N GLY A 394 10.05 18.78 -4.78
CA GLY A 394 9.22 18.83 -3.57
C GLY A 394 8.00 17.91 -3.57
N GLN A 395 7.65 17.29 -4.70
CA GLN A 395 6.59 16.29 -4.85
C GLN A 395 7.14 14.86 -4.68
N GLU A 396 6.28 13.94 -4.25
CA GLU A 396 6.59 12.52 -4.07
C GLU A 396 5.73 11.68 -5.03
N PHE A 397 6.39 10.92 -5.91
CA PHE A 397 5.78 10.14 -6.97
C PHE A 397 5.80 8.65 -6.61
N ASN A 398 4.64 8.00 -6.56
CA ASN A 398 4.55 6.55 -6.35
C ASN A 398 4.79 5.81 -7.68
N CYS A 399 6.05 5.53 -7.96
CA CYS A 399 6.49 5.00 -9.23
C CYS A 399 6.08 3.54 -9.49
N LEU A 400 5.86 2.72 -8.45
CA LEU A 400 5.25 1.40 -8.63
C LEU A 400 3.80 1.53 -9.14
N GLN A 401 3.02 2.43 -8.54
CA GLN A 401 1.63 2.66 -8.95
C GLN A 401 1.56 3.33 -10.33
N ASN A 402 2.40 4.33 -10.60
CA ASN A 402 2.37 5.05 -11.87
C ASN A 402 2.73 4.14 -13.07
N VAL A 403 3.61 3.13 -12.90
CA VAL A 403 3.82 2.09 -13.94
C VAL A 403 2.61 1.16 -14.06
N GLN A 404 2.00 0.77 -12.95
CA GLN A 404 0.80 -0.08 -12.95
C GLN A 404 -0.34 0.57 -13.72
N ASP A 405 -0.69 1.81 -13.35
CA ASP A 405 -1.79 2.57 -13.93
C ASP A 405 -1.58 2.76 -15.43
N PHE A 406 -0.33 3.03 -15.84
CA PHE A 406 0.00 3.18 -17.26
C PHE A 406 -0.05 1.86 -18.03
N ALA A 407 0.35 0.74 -17.43
CA ALA A 407 0.23 -0.59 -18.05
C ALA A 407 -1.22 -1.03 -18.21
N GLU A 408 -2.05 -0.83 -17.17
CA GLU A 408 -3.49 -1.14 -17.22
C GLU A 408 -4.19 -0.31 -18.27
N TYR A 409 -3.87 0.99 -18.35
CA TYR A 409 -4.30 1.88 -19.40
C TYR A 409 -3.93 1.38 -20.81
N LEU A 410 -2.69 0.93 -21.04
CA LEU A 410 -2.27 0.43 -22.36
C LEU A 410 -3.00 -0.86 -22.75
N ASP A 411 -3.22 -1.78 -21.80
CA ASP A 411 -4.00 -2.98 -22.07
C ASP A 411 -5.50 -2.67 -22.28
N GLU A 412 -6.13 -1.79 -21.49
CA GLU A 412 -7.54 -1.44 -21.65
C GLU A 412 -7.84 -0.94 -23.08
N PHE A 413 -6.94 -0.12 -23.63
CA PHE A 413 -7.11 0.46 -24.96
C PHE A 413 -6.38 -0.28 -26.08
N LYS A 414 -5.77 -1.44 -25.77
CA LYS A 414 -5.05 -2.32 -26.69
C LYS A 414 -4.01 -1.59 -27.54
N VAL A 415 -3.31 -0.64 -26.94
CA VAL A 415 -2.21 0.08 -27.60
C VAL A 415 -0.89 -0.63 -27.30
N SER A 416 -0.11 -0.92 -28.34
CA SER A 416 1.18 -1.58 -28.18
C SER A 416 2.25 -0.55 -27.75
N PRO A 417 3.15 -0.87 -26.79
CA PRO A 417 4.24 0.03 -26.39
C PRO A 417 5.13 0.45 -27.54
N GLU A 418 5.34 -0.45 -28.51
CA GLU A 418 6.17 -0.23 -29.69
C GLU A 418 5.55 0.82 -30.62
N SER A 419 4.21 0.82 -30.76
CA SER A 419 3.48 1.88 -31.52
C SER A 419 3.60 3.27 -30.89
N MET A 420 3.96 3.31 -29.60
CA MET A 420 4.22 4.52 -28.82
C MET A 420 5.72 4.85 -28.67
N GLY A 421 6.63 3.99 -29.17
CA GLY A 421 8.08 4.18 -29.01
C GLY A 421 8.58 4.04 -27.56
N LEU A 422 7.89 3.25 -26.74
CA LEU A 422 8.20 3.09 -25.31
C LEU A 422 9.18 1.94 -25.09
N ASP A 423 10.36 2.24 -24.55
CA ASP A 423 11.33 1.26 -24.06
C ASP A 423 11.47 1.45 -22.53
N ASN A 424 10.71 0.67 -21.77
CA ASN A 424 10.77 0.66 -20.31
C ASN A 424 10.51 -0.75 -19.78
N ILE A 425 11.50 -1.31 -19.10
CA ILE A 425 11.51 -2.71 -18.68
C ILE A 425 10.44 -3.04 -17.62
N SER A 426 10.08 -2.10 -16.75
CA SER A 426 9.01 -2.29 -15.76
C SER A 426 7.63 -2.22 -16.41
N LEU A 427 7.44 -1.35 -17.40
CA LEU A 427 6.21 -1.29 -18.19
C LEU A 427 5.99 -2.59 -18.99
N GLU A 428 7.04 -3.11 -19.64
CA GLU A 428 7.00 -4.40 -20.32
C GLU A 428 6.63 -5.53 -19.33
N SER A 429 7.26 -5.54 -18.15
CA SER A 429 6.98 -6.49 -17.06
C SER A 429 5.50 -6.48 -16.66
N ARG A 430 4.90 -5.30 -16.44
CA ARG A 430 3.47 -5.16 -16.13
C ARG A 430 2.55 -5.62 -17.26
N LEU A 431 2.86 -5.31 -18.51
CA LEU A 431 2.05 -5.74 -19.65
C LEU A 431 2.06 -7.26 -19.84
N LEU A 432 3.19 -7.92 -19.57
CA LEU A 432 3.24 -9.38 -19.55
C LEU A 432 2.45 -9.98 -18.39
N ILE A 433 2.42 -9.34 -17.21
CA ILE A 433 1.58 -9.73 -16.07
C ILE A 433 0.08 -9.59 -16.42
N LEU A 434 -0.32 -8.50 -17.06
CA LEU A 434 -1.70 -8.30 -17.54
C LEU A 434 -2.10 -9.34 -18.60
N LYS A 435 -1.20 -9.65 -19.54
CA LYS A 435 -1.40 -10.74 -20.51
C LYS A 435 -1.54 -12.10 -19.83
N LEU A 436 -0.71 -12.40 -18.83
CA LEU A 436 -0.80 -13.63 -18.05
C LEU A 436 -2.13 -13.73 -17.29
N LYS A 437 -2.59 -12.63 -16.68
CA LYS A 437 -3.91 -12.51 -16.05
C LYS A 437 -5.03 -12.80 -17.05
N ALA A 438 -5.01 -12.18 -18.23
CA ALA A 438 -5.99 -12.40 -19.30
C ALA A 438 -6.02 -13.85 -19.84
N LEU A 439 -4.90 -14.58 -19.76
CA LEU A 439 -4.83 -16.01 -20.14
C LEU A 439 -5.30 -16.96 -19.03
N LEU A 440 -5.50 -16.48 -17.79
CA LEU A 440 -5.90 -17.28 -16.65
C LEU A 440 -7.35 -17.03 -16.24
N HIS A 441 -7.92 -15.86 -16.50
CA HIS A 441 -9.37 -15.68 -16.49
C HIS A 441 -10.05 -16.38 -17.69
#